data_AF-A0A919MMQ7-F1
#
_entry.id   AF-A0A919MMQ7-F1
#
_cell.length_a   1.000
_cell.length_b   1.000
_cell.length_c   1.000
_cell.angle_alpha   90.00
_cell.angle_beta   90.00
_cell.angle_gamma   90.00
#
_symmetry.space_group_name_H-M   'P 1'
#
loop_
_entity.id
_entity.type
_entity.pdbx_description
1 polymer ?
#
loop_
_entity_poly.entity_id
_entity_poly.type
_entity_poly.pdbx_seq_one_letter_code
_entity_poly.pdbx_strand_id
1 'polypeptide(L)'
;MANPVTPSVYRTRAYRTRQRVLIGLGAVGLLLLGYLIGRWQDTPAEVATLPAAGSVAPAPEPAPTSEAPKPRIYPTVQAESASARNGVDAQDTEDEGGGQNVGFIKNGDSLSFDDFDFGPVAATKVDIRVASDADDDDDDNGRMEIRLDNPDAAAIGTLRVTRTGGWQQWRTDEVTFTEPVTGVHTVHLVFLRNDDDEFLNVNWLLFGR
;
A
#
# COMPACT_ATOMS: atom_id res chain seq x y z
N MET A 1 46.29 -4.95 -33.05
CA MET A 1 45.86 -6.36 -33.09
C MET A 1 44.35 -6.35 -33.30
N ALA A 2 43.91 -6.76 -34.49
CA ALA A 2 42.52 -6.61 -34.94
C ALA A 2 41.69 -7.83 -34.51
N ASN A 3 40.51 -7.58 -33.95
CA ASN A 3 39.52 -8.61 -33.62
C ASN A 3 38.91 -9.18 -34.92
N PRO A 4 38.95 -10.49 -35.17
CA PRO A 4 38.24 -11.07 -36.30
C PRO A 4 36.73 -11.17 -36.01
N VAL A 5 35.94 -10.67 -36.95
CA VAL A 5 34.48 -10.79 -37.03
C VAL A 5 34.11 -12.25 -37.28
N THR A 6 33.26 -12.82 -36.41
CA THR A 6 32.71 -14.17 -36.56
C THR A 6 31.57 -14.18 -37.59
N PRO A 7 31.50 -15.16 -38.52
CA PRO A 7 30.58 -15.15 -39.64
C PRO A 7 29.11 -15.44 -39.26
N SER A 8 28.19 -14.77 -39.97
CA SER A 8 26.75 -14.98 -39.90
C SER A 8 26.35 -16.33 -40.48
N VAL A 9 25.73 -17.18 -39.65
CA VAL A 9 25.20 -18.48 -40.11
C VAL A 9 23.89 -18.24 -40.87
N TYR A 10 23.99 -18.40 -42.19
CA TYR A 10 22.87 -18.54 -43.12
C TYR A 10 21.88 -19.61 -42.62
N ARG A 11 20.66 -19.21 -42.23
CA ARG A 11 19.55 -20.15 -42.01
C ARG A 11 18.83 -20.37 -43.34
N THR A 12 19.24 -21.40 -44.07
CA THR A 12 18.60 -21.83 -45.32
C THR A 12 17.26 -22.52 -45.07
N ARG A 13 16.33 -22.37 -46.03
CA ARG A 13 14.90 -22.77 -46.00
C ARG A 13 14.59 -24.25 -45.72
N ALA A 14 15.59 -25.11 -45.53
CA ALA A 14 15.44 -26.54 -45.25
C ALA A 14 15.00 -26.87 -43.80
N TYR A 15 15.01 -25.90 -42.87
CA TYR A 15 14.62 -26.12 -41.47
C TYR A 15 13.09 -26.12 -41.26
N ARG A 16 12.31 -25.44 -42.12
CA ARG A 16 10.84 -25.33 -41.96
C ARG A 16 10.05 -26.56 -42.39
N THR A 17 10.65 -27.52 -43.09
CA THR A 17 9.96 -28.72 -43.59
C THR A 17 10.10 -29.93 -42.64
N ARG A 18 11.11 -29.95 -41.76
CA ARG A 18 11.32 -31.07 -40.81
C ARG A 18 10.47 -30.99 -39.54
N GLN A 19 10.00 -29.80 -39.15
CA GLN A 19 9.20 -29.63 -37.93
C GLN A 19 7.69 -29.91 -38.14
N ARG A 20 7.23 -30.05 -39.39
CA ARG A 20 5.84 -30.38 -39.73
C ARG A 20 5.56 -31.88 -39.86
N VAL A 21 6.59 -32.72 -39.89
CA VAL A 21 6.44 -34.19 -39.97
C VAL A 21 6.42 -34.84 -38.57
N LEU A 22 6.89 -34.15 -37.52
CA LEU A 22 6.95 -34.68 -36.15
C LEU A 22 5.70 -34.46 -35.29
N ILE A 23 4.68 -33.72 -35.77
CA ILE A 23 3.41 -33.54 -35.05
C ILE A 23 2.30 -34.45 -35.62
N GLY A 24 2.48 -35.03 -36.81
CA GLY A 24 1.49 -35.89 -37.47
C GLY A 24 1.47 -37.37 -37.03
N LEU A 25 2.48 -37.86 -36.31
CA LEU A 25 2.59 -39.28 -35.93
C LEU A 25 2.32 -39.59 -34.45
N GLY A 26 2.10 -38.58 -33.61
CA GLY A 26 1.72 -38.77 -32.20
C GLY A 26 0.22 -38.99 -31.95
N ALA A 27 -0.65 -38.63 -32.90
CA ALA A 27 -2.10 -38.61 -32.70
C ALA A 27 -2.83 -39.94 -32.98
N VAL A 28 -2.13 -40.96 -33.52
CA VAL A 28 -2.75 -42.25 -33.87
C VAL A 28 -2.51 -43.33 -32.79
N GLY A 29 -1.53 -43.14 -31.90
CA GLY A 29 -1.25 -44.07 -30.80
C GLY A 29 -2.21 -43.97 -29.59
N LEU A 30 -2.88 -42.83 -29.41
CA LEU A 30 -3.78 -42.59 -28.27
C LEU A 30 -5.25 -42.98 -28.54
N LEU A 31 -5.62 -43.25 -29.79
CA LEU A 31 -6.99 -43.67 -30.16
C LEU A 31 -7.21 -45.19 -30.10
N LEU A 32 -6.14 -46.00 -29.97
CA LEU A 32 -6.24 -47.46 -29.84
C LEU A 32 -6.21 -47.95 -28.38
N LEU A 33 -5.80 -47.11 -27.41
CA LEU A 33 -5.87 -47.45 -25.99
C LEU A 33 -7.28 -47.24 -25.39
N GLY A 34 -8.11 -46.37 -25.99
CA GLY A 34 -9.50 -46.15 -25.58
C GLY A 34 -10.50 -47.22 -26.04
N TYR A 35 -10.15 -48.02 -27.06
CA TYR A 35 -11.07 -49.01 -27.65
C TYR A 35 -11.08 -50.36 -26.90
N LEU A 36 -10.13 -50.61 -25.98
CA LEU A 36 -10.00 -51.89 -25.27
C LEU A 36 -10.47 -51.87 -23.80
N ILE A 37 -10.95 -50.75 -23.28
CA ILE A 37 -11.54 -50.65 -21.92
C ILE A 37 -13.09 -50.65 -21.97
N GLY A 38 -13.70 -50.43 -23.14
CA GLY A 38 -15.16 -50.27 -23.31
C GLY A 38 -15.99 -51.55 -23.52
N ARG A 39 -15.51 -52.74 -23.16
CA ARG A 39 -16.22 -54.02 -23.42
C ARG A 39 -16.45 -54.94 -22.21
N TRP A 40 -16.40 -54.42 -20.98
CA TRP A 40 -16.48 -55.24 -19.76
C TRP A 40 -17.56 -54.86 -18.73
N GLN A 41 -18.67 -54.22 -19.14
CA GLN A 41 -19.78 -53.95 -18.20
C GLN A 41 -21.19 -54.14 -18.80
N ASP A 42 -21.41 -55.23 -19.55
CA ASP A 42 -22.77 -55.70 -19.84
C ASP A 42 -23.13 -56.85 -18.89
N THR A 43 -23.57 -56.50 -17.68
CA THR A 43 -24.37 -57.39 -16.83
C THR A 43 -25.76 -56.77 -16.71
N PRO A 44 -26.85 -57.46 -17.06
CA PRO A 44 -28.18 -56.89 -16.92
C PRO A 44 -28.50 -56.67 -15.43
N ALA A 45 -28.85 -55.44 -15.08
CA ALA A 45 -29.27 -55.08 -13.73
C ALA A 45 -30.59 -55.80 -13.39
N GLU A 46 -30.60 -56.46 -12.24
CA GLU A 46 -31.78 -57.01 -11.58
C GLU A 46 -32.75 -55.88 -11.22
N VAL A 47 -34.05 -56.07 -11.48
CA VAL A 47 -35.09 -55.09 -11.17
C VAL A 47 -35.25 -55.02 -9.65
N ALA A 48 -34.60 -54.04 -9.02
CA ALA A 48 -34.79 -53.74 -7.61
C ALA A 48 -36.13 -52.99 -7.41
N THR A 49 -37.04 -53.65 -6.71
CA THR A 49 -38.30 -53.13 -6.18
C THR A 49 -38.06 -51.89 -5.31
N LEU A 50 -38.75 -50.78 -5.58
CA LEU A 50 -38.72 -49.56 -4.77
C LEU A 50 -39.33 -49.81 -3.37
N PRO A 51 -38.67 -49.42 -2.27
CA PRO A 51 -39.36 -48.98 -1.07
C PRO A 51 -39.48 -47.45 -1.05
N ALA A 52 -40.42 -46.99 -0.24
CA ALA A 52 -41.00 -45.66 -0.22
C ALA A 52 -40.06 -44.50 0.13
N ALA A 53 -40.50 -43.31 -0.33
CA ALA A 53 -40.09 -41.95 0.00
C ALA A 53 -39.19 -41.76 1.24
N GLY A 54 -37.98 -41.24 1.00
CA GLY A 54 -37.07 -40.74 2.02
C GLY A 54 -36.57 -39.33 1.69
N SER A 55 -36.99 -38.37 2.52
CA SER A 55 -36.41 -37.04 2.84
C SER A 55 -35.51 -36.34 1.80
N VAL A 56 -36.00 -35.22 1.24
CA VAL A 56 -35.19 -34.27 0.48
C VAL A 56 -34.18 -33.60 1.42
N ALA A 57 -32.88 -33.82 1.20
CA ALA A 57 -31.83 -33.05 1.86
C ALA A 57 -31.98 -31.56 1.49
N PRO A 58 -31.90 -30.62 2.45
CA PRO A 58 -31.99 -29.19 2.11
C PRO A 58 -30.79 -28.78 1.23
N ALA A 59 -31.07 -27.94 0.23
CA ALA A 59 -30.04 -27.33 -0.61
C ALA A 59 -29.02 -26.57 0.26
N PRO A 60 -27.73 -26.50 -0.12
CA PRO A 60 -26.75 -25.73 0.63
C PRO A 60 -27.19 -24.26 0.67
N GLU A 61 -27.33 -23.75 1.88
CA GLU A 61 -27.63 -22.35 2.15
C GLU A 61 -26.54 -21.46 1.51
N PRO A 62 -26.88 -20.35 0.83
CA PRO A 62 -25.88 -19.45 0.26
C PRO A 62 -24.99 -18.94 1.39
N ALA A 63 -23.66 -19.05 1.21
CA ALA A 63 -22.69 -18.52 2.16
C ALA A 63 -23.00 -17.04 2.46
N PRO A 64 -22.87 -16.57 3.72
CA PRO A 64 -23.13 -15.17 4.05
C PRO A 64 -22.16 -14.30 3.25
N THR A 65 -22.70 -13.43 2.40
CA THR A 65 -21.93 -12.41 1.70
C THR A 65 -21.40 -11.45 2.75
N SER A 66 -20.12 -11.57 3.13
CA SER A 66 -19.45 -10.62 4.01
C SER A 66 -19.58 -9.22 3.40
N GLU A 67 -20.29 -8.32 4.07
CA GLU A 67 -20.41 -6.92 3.65
C GLU A 67 -19.00 -6.34 3.49
N ALA A 68 -18.76 -5.60 2.40
CA ALA A 68 -17.47 -4.98 2.16
C ALA A 68 -17.15 -3.96 3.29
N PRO A 69 -15.88 -3.86 3.72
CA PRO A 69 -15.50 -2.97 4.80
C PRO A 69 -15.75 -1.49 4.40
N LYS A 70 -16.33 -0.71 5.31
CA LYS A 70 -16.63 0.70 5.10
C LYS A 70 -15.40 1.58 5.37
N PRO A 71 -15.14 2.64 4.58
CA PRO A 71 -14.07 3.59 4.87
C PRO A 71 -14.25 4.26 6.23
N ARG A 72 -13.16 4.46 6.96
CA ARG A 72 -13.13 5.25 8.18
C ARG A 72 -13.17 6.74 7.85
N ILE A 73 -13.93 7.51 8.63
CA ILE A 73 -13.78 8.97 8.69
C ILE A 73 -12.75 9.27 9.77
N TYR A 74 -11.65 9.89 9.38
CA TYR A 74 -10.56 10.23 10.30
C TYR A 74 -10.91 11.49 11.08
N PRO A 75 -10.70 11.51 12.40
CA PRO A 75 -10.73 12.75 13.15
C PRO A 75 -9.52 13.61 12.80
N THR A 76 -9.65 14.92 12.96
CA THR A 76 -8.49 15.81 13.00
C THR A 76 -7.65 15.46 14.23
N VAL A 77 -6.37 15.22 14.03
CA VAL A 77 -5.38 14.93 15.07
C VAL A 77 -4.63 16.22 15.35
N GLN A 78 -4.74 16.74 16.57
CA GLN A 78 -3.98 17.93 16.98
C GLN A 78 -2.52 17.56 17.22
N ALA A 79 -1.58 18.38 16.74
CA ALA A 79 -0.16 18.07 16.87
C ALA A 79 0.28 18.08 18.34
N GLU A 80 -0.28 18.99 19.15
CA GLU A 80 0.00 19.10 20.57
C GLU A 80 -0.57 17.95 21.40
N SER A 81 -1.47 17.14 20.83
CA SER A 81 -2.01 15.93 21.48
C SER A 81 -1.16 14.68 21.25
N ALA A 82 0.08 14.82 20.75
CA ALA A 82 1.01 13.71 20.59
C ALA A 82 1.28 13.00 21.92
N SER A 83 1.29 11.65 21.89
CA SER A 83 1.61 10.79 23.03
C SER A 83 3.03 11.02 23.54
N ALA A 84 3.97 11.31 22.63
CA ALA A 84 5.33 11.68 22.96
C ALA A 84 5.82 12.85 22.11
N ARG A 85 6.60 13.73 22.74
CA ARG A 85 7.22 14.92 22.14
C ARG A 85 8.70 14.92 22.50
N ASN A 86 9.57 14.99 21.50
CA ASN A 86 11.02 15.06 21.68
C ASN A 86 11.54 16.35 21.04
N GLY A 87 12.11 17.24 21.86
CA GLY A 87 12.72 18.50 21.41
C GLY A 87 11.77 19.62 20.97
N VAL A 88 10.46 19.36 20.99
CA VAL A 88 9.42 20.32 20.56
C VAL A 88 8.55 20.80 21.71
N ASP A 89 7.97 21.98 21.56
CA ASP A 89 7.05 22.57 22.53
C ASP A 89 5.72 22.98 21.89
N ALA A 90 4.66 23.04 22.71
CA ALA A 90 3.38 23.57 22.28
C ALA A 90 3.29 25.08 22.60
N GLN A 91 2.68 25.84 21.70
CA GLN A 91 2.42 27.27 21.84
C GLN A 91 1.02 27.61 21.36
N ASP A 92 0.48 28.76 21.78
CA ASP A 92 -0.82 29.23 21.29
C ASP A 92 -0.73 29.52 19.79
N THR A 93 -1.76 29.09 19.04
CA THR A 93 -1.82 29.30 17.59
C THR A 93 -2.68 30.51 17.24
N GLU A 94 -2.25 31.25 16.21
CA GLU A 94 -3.05 32.30 15.57
C GLU A 94 -3.87 31.77 14.38
N ASP A 95 -3.83 30.45 14.13
CA ASP A 95 -4.61 29.82 13.07
C ASP A 95 -6.12 29.96 13.29
N GLU A 96 -6.88 29.79 12.21
CA GLU A 96 -8.32 29.72 12.28
C GLU A 96 -8.78 28.57 13.19
N GLY A 97 -9.67 28.88 14.13
CA GLY A 97 -10.13 27.93 15.15
C GLY A 97 -9.38 28.02 16.48
N GLY A 98 -8.24 28.71 16.53
CA GLY A 98 -7.43 28.88 17.74
C GLY A 98 -6.90 27.54 18.27
N GLY A 99 -6.60 27.50 19.58
CA GLY A 99 -5.99 26.32 20.22
C GLY A 99 -4.48 26.46 20.34
N GLN A 100 -3.75 25.38 20.11
CA GLN A 100 -2.30 25.36 20.16
C GLN A 100 -1.71 24.71 18.91
N ASN A 101 -0.44 24.98 18.64
CA ASN A 101 0.35 24.24 17.67
C ASN A 101 1.64 23.75 18.32
N VAL A 102 2.29 22.77 17.70
CA VAL A 102 3.67 22.41 18.02
C VAL A 102 4.61 23.31 17.23
N GLY A 103 5.66 23.80 17.88
CA GLY A 103 6.70 24.64 17.28
C GLY A 103 8.06 24.45 17.93
N PHE A 104 8.99 25.37 17.64
CA PHE A 104 10.41 25.26 18.02
C PHE A 104 11.09 24.03 17.41
N ILE A 105 10.53 23.52 16.31
CA ILE A 105 10.93 22.26 15.68
C ILE A 105 12.26 22.42 14.96
N LYS A 106 13.23 21.58 15.34
CA LYS A 106 14.59 21.51 14.82
C LYS A 106 14.91 20.12 14.29
N ASN A 107 16.09 19.98 13.70
CA ASN A 107 16.58 18.70 13.22
C ASN A 107 16.70 17.67 14.37
N GLY A 108 16.20 16.46 14.12
CA GLY A 108 16.23 15.35 15.06
C GLY A 108 15.05 15.31 16.04
N ASP A 109 14.17 16.30 16.00
CA ASP A 109 12.96 16.33 16.81
C ASP A 109 11.91 15.34 16.32
N SER A 110 10.93 15.03 17.17
CA SER A 110 9.84 14.14 16.77
C SER A 110 8.54 14.30 17.56
N LEU A 111 7.44 13.94 16.91
CA LEU A 111 6.13 13.69 17.51
C LEU A 111 5.74 12.22 17.30
N SER A 112 5.13 11.59 18.31
CA SER A 112 4.58 10.23 18.19
C SER A 112 3.12 10.17 18.64
N PHE A 113 2.29 9.47 17.87
CA PHE A 113 0.88 9.22 18.15
C PHE A 113 0.66 7.71 18.24
N ASP A 114 0.42 7.22 19.45
CA ASP A 114 0.26 5.79 19.70
C ASP A 114 -1.14 5.31 19.33
N ASP A 115 -1.23 4.02 18.97
CA ASP A 115 -2.49 3.30 18.73
C ASP A 115 -3.43 3.97 17.70
N PHE A 116 -2.87 4.60 16.66
CA PHE A 116 -3.67 5.22 15.61
C PHE A 116 -4.29 4.16 14.69
N ASP A 117 -5.62 4.10 14.69
CA ASP A 117 -6.40 3.10 13.96
C ASP A 117 -6.82 3.62 12.56
N PHE A 118 -6.09 3.18 11.52
CA PHE A 118 -6.39 3.38 10.11
C PHE A 118 -7.59 2.54 9.62
N GLY A 119 -8.02 1.55 10.40
CA GLY A 119 -9.13 0.68 10.07
C GLY A 119 -8.84 -0.28 8.91
N PRO A 120 -9.88 -1.02 8.45
CA PRO A 120 -9.73 -2.05 7.43
C PRO A 120 -9.64 -1.50 5.99
N VAL A 121 -9.85 -0.20 5.80
CA VAL A 121 -9.87 0.45 4.50
C VAL A 121 -8.75 1.46 4.43
N ALA A 122 -7.86 1.29 3.46
CA ALA A 122 -6.56 1.94 3.49
C ALA A 122 -6.61 3.46 3.38
N ALA A 123 -5.90 4.16 4.27
CA ALA A 123 -5.49 5.55 4.06
C ALA A 123 -4.43 5.62 2.96
N THR A 124 -4.47 6.68 2.16
CA THR A 124 -3.52 6.90 1.05
C THR A 124 -2.86 8.28 1.11
N LYS A 125 -3.27 9.12 2.06
CA LYS A 125 -2.71 10.46 2.24
C LYS A 125 -2.94 11.00 3.64
N VAL A 126 -2.30 12.12 3.93
CA VAL A 126 -2.56 12.97 5.08
C VAL A 126 -2.46 14.44 4.68
N ASP A 127 -3.42 15.24 5.12
CA ASP A 127 -3.36 16.70 5.06
C ASP A 127 -2.76 17.22 6.35
N ILE A 128 -1.83 18.18 6.26
CA ILE A 128 -1.08 18.68 7.40
C ILE A 128 -1.12 20.20 7.40
N ARG A 129 -1.52 20.79 8.52
CA ARG A 129 -1.56 22.23 8.72
C ARG A 129 -0.24 22.74 9.27
N VAL A 130 0.47 23.52 8.48
CA VAL A 130 1.85 23.93 8.74
C VAL A 130 2.04 25.44 8.55
N ALA A 131 3.02 25.97 9.27
CA ALA A 131 3.55 27.32 9.10
C ALA A 131 5.08 27.29 9.21
N SER A 132 5.76 28.15 8.45
CA SER A 132 7.22 28.23 8.47
C SER A 132 7.68 29.62 8.05
N ASP A 133 8.63 30.17 8.81
CA ASP A 133 9.36 31.38 8.44
C ASP A 133 10.86 31.12 8.24
N ALA A 134 11.25 29.85 8.06
CA ALA A 134 12.63 29.51 7.76
C ALA A 134 13.07 30.20 6.45
N ASP A 135 14.26 30.79 6.46
CA ASP A 135 14.83 31.41 5.27
C ASP A 135 15.11 30.35 4.20
N ASP A 136 14.79 30.69 2.96
CA ASP A 136 14.92 29.84 1.78
C ASP A 136 16.37 29.85 1.25
N ASP A 137 17.34 29.39 2.05
CA ASP A 137 18.73 29.29 1.60
C ASP A 137 18.95 27.96 0.83
N ASP A 138 18.89 28.07 -0.51
CA ASP A 138 19.38 27.12 -1.52
C ASP A 138 19.23 25.61 -1.20
N ASP A 139 17.97 25.15 -1.20
CA ASP A 139 17.53 23.74 -1.29
C ASP A 139 17.39 22.89 0.00
N ASP A 140 17.55 23.44 1.22
CA ASP A 140 17.33 22.66 2.45
C ASP A 140 16.59 23.37 3.60
N ASN A 141 15.32 23.70 3.35
CA ASN A 141 14.38 24.15 4.39
C ASN A 141 13.95 23.03 5.36
N GLY A 142 14.56 21.84 5.24
CA GLY A 142 14.19 20.66 6.00
C GLY A 142 12.93 19.96 5.47
N ARG A 143 12.59 18.88 6.15
CA ARG A 143 11.44 18.02 5.84
C ARG A 143 10.88 17.37 7.09
N MET A 144 9.62 16.99 7.01
CA MET A 144 8.97 16.11 7.96
C MET A 144 8.70 14.77 7.29
N GLU A 145 9.19 13.69 7.90
CA GLU A 145 8.94 12.33 7.48
C GLU A 145 7.88 11.67 8.36
N ILE A 146 6.93 10.97 7.74
CA ILE A 146 5.92 10.17 8.43
C ILE A 146 6.39 8.72 8.40
N ARG A 147 6.58 8.12 9.57
CA ARG A 147 7.04 6.74 9.75
C ARG A 147 6.06 5.97 10.62
N LEU A 148 5.98 4.66 10.44
CA LEU A 148 5.08 3.79 11.19
C LEU A 148 5.86 2.82 12.07
N ASP A 149 5.35 2.62 13.29
CA ASP A 149 5.73 1.65 14.33
C ASP A 149 7.16 1.77 14.88
N ASN A 150 8.16 1.96 14.00
CA ASN A 150 9.54 2.22 14.36
C ASN A 150 9.93 3.61 13.84
N PRO A 151 10.40 4.54 14.69
CA PRO A 151 10.83 5.86 14.27
C PRO A 151 12.02 5.83 13.31
N ASP A 152 12.77 4.73 13.22
CA ASP A 152 13.88 4.54 12.27
C ASP A 152 13.45 3.82 10.97
N ALA A 153 12.17 3.47 10.82
CA ALA A 153 11.66 2.84 9.61
C ALA A 153 11.73 3.78 8.39
N ALA A 154 11.58 3.20 7.19
CA ALA A 154 11.41 4.00 5.99
C ALA A 154 10.16 4.89 6.10
N ALA A 155 10.27 6.13 5.61
CA ALA A 155 9.14 7.04 5.56
C ALA A 155 8.06 6.53 4.60
N ILE A 156 6.82 6.53 5.06
CA ILE A 156 5.64 6.27 4.22
C ILE A 156 5.13 7.55 3.55
N GLY A 157 5.60 8.71 3.99
CA GLY A 157 5.25 10.01 3.42
C GLY A 157 6.28 11.06 3.83
N THR A 158 6.45 12.09 3.00
CA THR A 158 7.42 13.16 3.26
C THR A 158 6.83 14.50 2.84
N LEU A 159 6.80 15.44 3.78
CA LEU A 159 6.50 16.85 3.53
C LEU A 159 7.81 17.61 3.41
N ARG A 160 8.07 18.21 2.25
CA ARG A 160 9.15 19.20 2.10
C ARG A 160 8.64 20.53 2.62
N VAL A 161 9.39 21.14 3.54
CA VAL A 161 8.98 22.42 4.12
C VAL A 161 9.33 23.54 3.16
N THR A 162 8.42 24.49 2.98
CA THR A 162 8.72 25.74 2.28
C THR A 162 8.15 26.89 3.09
N ARG A 163 8.76 28.08 2.99
CA ARG A 163 8.29 29.25 3.72
C ARG A 163 6.82 29.56 3.42
N THR A 164 6.03 29.79 4.47
CA THR A 164 4.62 30.19 4.36
C THR A 164 4.44 31.70 4.53
N GLY A 165 5.50 32.42 4.91
CA GLY A 165 5.53 33.86 5.08
C GLY A 165 5.48 34.33 6.54
N GLY A 166 5.57 33.39 7.50
CA GLY A 166 5.62 33.68 8.93
C GLY A 166 5.32 32.45 9.79
N TRP A 167 5.79 32.45 11.04
CA TRP A 167 5.60 31.34 12.00
C TRP A 167 4.14 31.04 12.34
N GLN A 168 3.26 32.00 12.09
CA GLN A 168 1.82 31.88 12.31
C GLN A 168 1.02 32.14 11.02
N GLN A 169 1.68 32.06 9.85
CA GLN A 169 1.02 32.10 8.54
C GLN A 169 0.78 30.67 8.06
N TRP A 170 -0.46 30.22 8.12
CA TRP A 170 -0.80 28.81 8.01
C TRP A 170 -1.25 28.42 6.60
N ARG A 171 -0.83 27.22 6.18
CA ARG A 171 -1.38 26.55 5.00
C ARG A 171 -1.55 25.05 5.27
N THR A 172 -2.33 24.40 4.41
CA THR A 172 -2.52 22.94 4.46
C THR A 172 -1.81 22.32 3.28
N ASP A 173 -0.85 21.43 3.56
CA ASP A 173 -0.11 20.66 2.56
C ASP A 173 -0.55 19.20 2.61
N GLU A 174 -0.79 18.61 1.44
CA GLU A 174 -1.15 17.20 1.29
C GLU A 174 0.11 16.35 1.08
N VAL A 175 0.20 15.22 1.78
CA VAL A 175 1.25 14.21 1.61
C VAL A 175 0.61 12.90 1.20
N THR A 176 0.89 12.44 -0.01
CA THR A 176 0.50 11.10 -0.47
C THR A 176 1.42 10.05 0.13
N PHE A 177 0.84 8.91 0.53
CA PHE A 177 1.62 7.78 1.04
C PHE A 177 2.26 6.97 -0.08
N THR A 178 3.45 6.44 0.18
CA THR A 178 4.16 5.54 -0.73
C THR A 178 3.41 4.22 -0.90
N GLU A 179 2.73 3.77 0.15
CA GLU A 179 1.87 2.58 0.16
C GLU A 179 0.58 2.85 0.95
N PRO A 180 -0.56 2.22 0.58
CA PRO A 180 -1.79 2.34 1.36
C PRO A 180 -1.65 1.71 2.76
N VAL A 181 -2.17 2.38 3.78
CA VAL A 181 -2.00 1.98 5.20
C VAL A 181 -3.33 1.53 5.81
N THR A 182 -3.36 0.37 6.45
CA THR A 182 -4.51 -0.17 7.21
C THR A 182 -4.08 -0.67 8.58
N GLY A 183 -5.04 -0.88 9.48
CA GLY A 183 -4.76 -1.43 10.81
C GLY A 183 -4.39 -0.36 11.83
N VAL A 184 -3.78 -0.78 12.94
CA VAL A 184 -3.40 0.09 14.06
C VAL A 184 -1.88 0.22 14.09
N HIS A 185 -1.39 1.45 14.15
CA HIS A 185 0.03 1.77 14.13
C HIS A 185 0.37 2.87 15.13
N THR A 186 1.62 2.90 15.58
CA THR A 186 2.19 4.14 16.11
C THR A 186 2.64 4.99 14.92
N VAL A 187 2.20 6.25 14.87
CA VAL A 187 2.61 7.20 13.83
C VAL A 187 3.69 8.12 14.39
N HIS A 188 4.83 8.18 13.71
CA HIS A 188 5.92 9.08 14.04
C HIS A 188 6.03 10.18 12.98
N LEU A 189 6.15 11.42 13.43
CA LEU A 189 6.59 12.56 12.63
C LEU A 189 8.03 12.86 13.03
N VAL A 190 8.96 12.68 12.10
CA VAL A 190 10.40 12.89 12.32
C VAL A 190 10.85 14.11 11.52
N PHE A 191 11.48 15.05 12.20
CA PHE A 191 11.87 16.35 11.64
C PHE A 191 13.35 16.35 11.29
N LEU A 192 13.69 16.67 10.04
CA LEU A 192 15.04 16.52 9.50
C LEU A 192 15.44 17.76 8.72
N ARG A 193 16.64 18.28 9.00
CA ARG A 193 17.28 19.43 8.33
C ARG A 193 18.81 19.27 8.43
N ASN A 194 19.59 19.98 7.61
CA ASN A 194 21.06 19.91 7.68
C ASN A 194 21.68 20.76 8.81
N ASP A 195 20.90 21.61 9.47
CA ASP A 195 21.30 22.44 10.61
C ASP A 195 20.34 22.24 11.80
N ASP A 196 20.60 22.95 12.91
CA ASP A 196 19.81 22.88 14.15
C ASP A 196 18.90 24.11 14.34
N ASP A 197 18.61 24.86 13.27
CA ASP A 197 17.72 26.01 13.32
C ASP A 197 16.24 25.58 13.24
N GLU A 198 15.37 26.35 13.89
CA GLU A 198 13.93 26.13 13.82
C GLU A 198 13.44 26.25 12.38
N PHE A 199 12.56 25.34 11.95
CA PHE A 199 12.11 25.36 10.55
C PHE A 199 10.61 25.13 10.32
N LEU A 200 9.85 24.69 11.33
CA LEU A 200 8.46 24.30 11.12
C LEU A 200 7.61 24.51 12.37
N ASN A 201 6.36 24.92 12.14
CA ASN A 201 5.25 24.76 13.06
C ASN A 201 4.22 23.80 12.46
N VAL A 202 3.64 22.93 13.30
CA VAL A 202 2.60 21.98 12.91
C VAL A 202 1.40 22.14 13.84
N ASN A 203 0.22 22.40 13.27
CA ASN A 203 -1.02 22.57 14.03
C ASN A 203 -1.79 21.23 14.13
N TRP A 204 -2.17 20.65 12.99
CA TRP A 204 -2.94 19.41 12.98
C TRP A 204 -2.64 18.53 11.75
N LEU A 205 -3.04 17.27 11.87
CA LEU A 205 -3.03 16.26 10.81
C LEU A 205 -4.45 15.74 10.55
N LEU A 206 -4.75 15.44 9.30
CA LEU A 206 -6.00 14.81 8.91
C LEU A 206 -5.71 13.71 7.88
N PHE A 207 -5.79 12.46 8.33
CA PHE A 207 -5.61 11.31 7.45
C PHE A 207 -6.77 11.18 6.47
N GLY A 208 -6.50 10.61 5.30
CA GLY A 208 -7.47 10.56 4.23
C GLY A 208 -7.17 9.51 3.17
N ARG A 209 -8.00 9.56 2.13
CA ARG A 209 -7.84 8.74 0.93
C ARG A 209 -7.68 9.63 -0.29
#